data_AF-A0A955EHE3-F1
#
_entry.id   AF-A0A955EHE3-F1
#
_cell.length_a   1.000
_cell.length_b   1.000
_cell.length_c   1.000
_cell.angle_alpha   90.00
_cell.angle_beta   90.00
_cell.angle_gamma   90.00
#
_symmetry.space_group_name_H-M   'P 1'
#
loop_
_entity.id
_entity.type
_entity.pdbx_description
1 polymer ?
#
loop_
_entity_poly.entity_id
_entity_poly.type
_entity_poly.pdbx_seq_one_letter_code
_entity_poly.pdbx_strand_id
1 'polypeptide(L)'
;MISGALLPALFVIPACALLMLMIAVHLHRVVHRPDLPPSRRRIRIANTLVMLTVVPFLAVGLSLIDPDVQPRRLAFVWSTTIALLSMSVLLAVLDVVNTVRIFRRRRQVLRARLREVGARRTPGEEETG
;
A
#
# COMPACT_ATOMS: atom_id res chain seq x y z
N MET A 1 -8.04 34.89 -14.11
CA MET A 1 -8.61 33.52 -14.01
C MET A 1 -7.78 32.63 -14.91
N ILE A 2 -7.32 31.47 -14.44
CA ILE A 2 -6.52 30.54 -15.26
C ILE A 2 -7.49 29.89 -16.25
N SER A 3 -7.60 30.46 -17.45
CA SER A 3 -8.59 30.01 -18.45
C SER A 3 -8.20 28.72 -19.19
N GLY A 4 -7.00 28.18 -18.98
CA GLY A 4 -6.53 26.94 -19.63
C GLY A 4 -6.25 25.76 -18.68
N ALA A 5 -6.54 25.85 -17.38
CA ALA A 5 -6.41 24.68 -16.51
C ALA A 5 -7.45 23.59 -16.87
N LEU A 6 -7.05 22.33 -16.83
CA LEU A 6 -7.92 21.18 -17.15
C LEU A 6 -9.20 21.17 -16.29
N LEU A 7 -9.07 21.49 -15.00
CA LEU A 7 -10.18 21.54 -14.04
C LEU A 7 -10.07 22.77 -13.13
N PRO A 8 -11.20 23.34 -12.68
CA PRO A 8 -11.17 24.47 -11.76
C PRO A 8 -10.58 24.09 -10.39
N ALA A 9 -9.58 24.86 -9.94
CA ALA A 9 -8.89 24.65 -8.67
C ALA A 9 -9.84 24.62 -7.45
N LEU A 10 -10.96 25.34 -7.52
CA LEU A 10 -11.98 25.37 -6.47
C LEU A 10 -12.55 23.99 -6.15
N PHE A 11 -12.63 23.07 -7.12
CA PHE A 11 -13.13 21.72 -6.90
C PHE A 11 -12.00 20.71 -6.65
N VAL A 12 -10.88 20.86 -7.39
CA VAL A 12 -9.75 19.92 -7.29
C VAL A 12 -9.06 20.01 -5.93
N ILE A 13 -8.81 21.21 -5.41
CA ILE A 13 -8.07 21.39 -4.16
C ILE A 13 -8.83 20.78 -2.97
N PRO A 14 -10.12 21.06 -2.74
CA PRO A 14 -10.86 20.42 -1.65
C PRO A 14 -10.96 18.90 -1.79
N ALA A 15 -11.15 18.39 -3.02
CA ALA A 15 -11.21 16.95 -3.27
C ALA A 15 -9.86 16.27 -2.94
N CYS A 16 -8.74 16.87 -3.35
CA CYS A 16 -7.40 16.38 -3.02
C CYS A 16 -7.09 16.50 -1.52
N ALA A 17 -7.53 17.58 -0.86
CA ALA A 17 -7.38 17.74 0.59
C ALA A 17 -8.14 16.66 1.36
N LEU A 18 -9.38 16.36 0.95
CA LEU A 18 -10.16 15.27 1.52
C LEU A 18 -9.49 13.91 1.30
N LEU A 19 -8.98 13.65 0.08
CA LEU A 19 -8.25 12.42 -0.22
C LEU A 19 -6.98 12.27 0.63
N MET A 20 -6.20 13.34 0.79
CA MET A 20 -5.03 13.36 1.68
C MET A 20 -5.43 13.05 3.13
N LEU A 21 -6.52 13.62 3.62
CA LEU A 21 -7.03 13.35 4.96
C LEU A 21 -7.39 11.88 5.12
N MET A 22 -8.08 11.28 4.15
CA MET A 22 -8.41 9.85 4.17
C MET A 22 -7.15 8.97 4.19
N ILE A 23 -6.14 9.31 3.39
CA ILE A 23 -4.85 8.60 3.36
C ILE A 23 -4.11 8.75 4.70
N ALA A 24 -4.12 9.94 5.30
CA ALA A 24 -3.50 10.19 6.61
C ALA A 24 -4.18 9.40 7.73
N VAL A 25 -5.52 9.35 7.75
CA VAL A 25 -6.28 8.52 8.69
C VAL A 25 -5.97 7.03 8.46
N HIS A 26 -5.87 6.59 7.21
CA HIS A 26 -5.46 5.22 6.89
C HIS A 26 -4.06 4.90 7.42
N LEU A 27 -3.08 5.77 7.19
CA LEU A 27 -1.72 5.64 7.69
C LEU A 27 -1.71 5.50 9.22
N HIS A 28 -2.43 6.39 9.91
CA HIS A 28 -2.53 6.37 11.36
C HIS A 28 -3.08 5.03 11.88
N ARG A 29 -4.13 4.49 11.24
CA ARG A 29 -4.68 3.17 11.58
C ARG A 29 -3.71 2.02 11.31
N VAL A 30 -2.93 2.09 10.24
CA VAL A 30 -1.91 1.06 9.92
C VAL A 30 -0.79 1.05 10.94
N VAL A 31 -0.33 2.24 11.37
CA VAL A 31 0.75 2.38 12.36
C VAL A 31 0.35 1.78 13.71
N HIS A 32 -0.89 2.01 14.14
CA HIS A 32 -1.39 1.56 15.45
C HIS A 32 -2.02 0.17 15.46
N ARG A 33 -1.86 -0.62 14.39
CA ARG A 33 -2.43 -1.98 14.32
C ARG A 33 -1.48 -3.01 14.95
N PRO A 34 -1.78 -3.58 16.13
CA PRO A 34 -0.87 -4.48 16.85
C PRO A 34 -0.68 -5.82 16.13
N ASP A 35 -1.71 -6.31 15.43
CA ASP A 35 -1.70 -7.63 14.80
C ASP A 35 -0.91 -7.70 13.48
N LEU A 36 -0.40 -6.56 13.00
CA LEU A 36 0.31 -6.52 11.72
C LEU A 36 1.77 -6.93 11.88
N PRO A 37 2.27 -7.93 11.12
CA PRO A 37 3.68 -8.26 11.08
C PRO A 37 4.54 -7.02 10.78
N PRO A 38 5.67 -6.79 11.48
CA PRO A 38 6.48 -5.58 11.31
C PRO A 38 6.90 -5.30 9.86
N SER A 39 7.20 -6.35 9.08
CA SER A 39 7.56 -6.20 7.67
C SER A 39 6.41 -5.67 6.81
N ARG A 40 5.20 -6.22 6.97
CA ARG A 40 4.00 -5.72 6.26
C ARG A 40 3.65 -4.29 6.67
N ARG A 41 3.82 -3.96 7.96
CA ARG A 41 3.56 -2.61 8.46
C ARG A 41 4.48 -1.58 7.80
N ARG A 42 5.79 -1.88 7.72
CA ARG A 42 6.77 -1.01 7.06
C ARG A 42 6.45 -0.78 5.58
N ILE A 43 6.11 -1.84 4.83
CA ILE A 43 5.76 -1.72 3.40
C ILE A 43 4.48 -0.89 3.22
N ARG A 44 3.46 -1.11 4.05
CA ARG A 44 2.21 -0.34 3.98
C ARG A 44 2.40 1.13 4.33
N ILE A 45 3.22 1.44 5.33
CA ILE A 45 3.59 2.81 5.68
C ILE A 45 4.29 3.47 4.48
N ALA A 46 5.31 2.82 3.92
CA ALA A 46 6.04 3.34 2.76
C ALA A 46 5.08 3.60 1.57
N ASN A 47 4.21 2.64 1.25
CA ASN A 47 3.23 2.78 0.17
C ASN A 47 2.25 3.94 0.41
N THR A 48 1.79 4.08 1.66
CA THR A 48 0.84 5.15 2.03
C THR A 48 1.51 6.52 1.99
N LEU A 49 2.79 6.63 2.36
CA LEU A 49 3.57 7.86 2.22
C LEU A 49 3.74 8.25 0.75
N VAL A 50 4.07 7.28 -0.13
CA VAL A 50 4.13 7.52 -1.58
C VAL A 50 2.80 8.04 -2.10
N MET A 51 1.68 7.43 -1.70
CA MET A 51 0.35 7.91 -2.08
C MET A 51 0.05 9.31 -1.57
N LEU A 52 0.44 9.64 -0.34
CA LEU A 52 0.29 10.98 0.22
C LEU A 52 1.08 12.02 -0.58
N THR A 53 2.23 11.63 -1.14
CA THR A 53 3.01 12.47 -2.06
C THR A 53 2.39 12.57 -3.45
N VAL A 54 1.76 11.52 -3.98
CA VAL A 54 1.11 11.56 -5.31
C VAL A 54 -0.01 12.58 -5.39
N VAL A 55 -0.84 12.69 -4.34
CA VAL A 55 -2.03 13.55 -4.34
C VAL A 55 -1.72 15.04 -4.63
N PRO A 56 -0.74 15.70 -4.00
CA PRO A 56 -0.41 17.09 -4.33
C PRO A 56 0.10 17.27 -5.76
N PHE A 57 0.84 16.29 -6.33
CA PHE A 57 1.24 16.36 -7.74
C PHE A 57 0.02 16.29 -8.67
N LEU A 58 -0.97 15.45 -8.36
CA LEU A 58 -2.24 15.43 -9.09
C LEU A 58 -2.98 16.76 -8.97
N ALA A 59 -3.07 17.34 -7.77
CA ALA A 59 -3.72 18.63 -7.57
C ALA A 59 -3.08 19.73 -8.43
N VAL A 60 -1.75 19.81 -8.43
CA VAL A 60 -0.99 20.78 -9.23
C VAL A 60 -1.20 20.53 -10.74
N GLY A 61 -1.05 19.28 -11.17
CA GLY A 61 -1.15 18.90 -12.59
C GLY A 61 -2.54 19.12 -13.17
N LEU A 62 -3.59 18.96 -12.37
CA LEU A 62 -4.98 19.09 -12.83
C LEU A 62 -5.52 20.53 -12.74
N SER A 63 -5.02 21.36 -11.82
CA SER A 63 -5.67 22.65 -11.51
C SER A 63 -4.80 23.89 -11.61
N LEU A 64 -3.47 23.75 -11.58
CA LEU A 64 -2.56 24.90 -11.53
C LEU A 64 -1.68 25.04 -12.78
N ILE A 65 -1.56 23.98 -13.59
CA ILE A 65 -0.75 24.00 -14.81
C ILE A 65 -1.66 24.11 -16.03
N ASP A 66 -1.39 25.13 -16.83
CA ASP A 66 -1.98 25.31 -18.15
C ASP A 66 -1.17 24.51 -19.19
N PRO A 67 -1.79 23.53 -19.90
CA PRO A 67 -1.12 22.67 -20.86
C PRO A 67 -0.59 23.44 -22.07
N ASP A 68 -1.28 24.50 -22.49
CA ASP A 68 -0.97 25.24 -23.71
C ASP A 68 0.20 26.22 -23.48
N VAL A 69 0.28 26.77 -22.27
CA VAL A 69 1.34 27.72 -21.90
C VAL A 69 2.56 27.01 -21.32
N GLN A 70 2.37 25.89 -20.59
CA GLN A 70 3.43 25.26 -19.77
C GLN A 70 3.58 23.73 -20.00
N PRO A 71 3.74 23.25 -21.25
CA PRO A 71 3.73 21.82 -21.57
C PRO A 71 4.87 21.05 -20.90
N ARG A 72 6.06 21.66 -20.76
CA ARG A 72 7.21 21.01 -20.10
C ARG A 72 6.97 20.76 -18.61
N ARG A 73 6.33 21.71 -17.91
CA ARG A 73 6.00 21.55 -16.48
C ARG A 73 4.93 20.48 -16.29
N LEU A 74 3.94 20.45 -17.19
CA LEU A 74 2.92 19.41 -17.20
C LEU A 74 3.54 18.02 -17.38
N ALA A 75 4.41 17.86 -18.38
CA ALA A 75 5.11 16.60 -18.64
C ALA A 75 5.93 16.15 -17.42
N PHE A 76 6.61 17.07 -16.73
CA PHE A 76 7.37 16.77 -15.52
C PHE A 76 6.49 16.29 -14.36
N VAL A 77 5.37 16.98 -14.10
CA VAL A 77 4.42 16.60 -13.04
C VAL A 77 3.80 15.23 -13.31
N TRP A 78 3.38 14.95 -14.55
CA TRP A 78 2.82 13.65 -14.92
C TRP A 78 3.86 12.54 -14.88
N SER A 79 5.08 12.78 -15.37
CA SER A 79 6.17 11.80 -15.29
C SER A 79 6.49 11.44 -13.84
N THR A 80 6.57 12.44 -12.96
CA THR A 80 6.79 12.24 -11.52
C THR A 80 5.64 11.46 -10.90
N THR A 81 4.40 11.80 -11.25
CA THR A 81 3.20 11.09 -10.79
C THR A 81 3.24 9.62 -11.20
N ILE A 82 3.53 9.33 -12.47
CA ILE A 82 3.64 7.96 -13.00
C ILE A 82 4.77 7.19 -12.31
N ALA A 83 5.93 7.83 -12.10
CA ALA A 83 7.05 7.20 -11.39
C ALA A 83 6.68 6.84 -9.95
N LEU A 84 6.01 7.73 -9.22
CA LEU A 84 5.53 7.47 -7.85
C LEU A 84 4.47 6.37 -7.81
N LEU A 85 3.50 6.39 -8.75
CA LEU A 85 2.51 5.32 -8.87
C LEU A 85 3.16 3.97 -9.19
N SER A 86 4.16 3.96 -10.08
CA SER A 86 4.92 2.74 -10.41
C SER A 86 5.67 2.20 -9.19
N MET A 87 6.28 3.08 -8.39
CA MET A 87 6.90 2.73 -7.11
C MET A 87 5.87 2.13 -6.14
N SER A 88 4.66 2.70 -6.07
CA SER A 88 3.58 2.14 -5.25
C SER A 88 3.16 0.74 -5.71
N VAL A 89 2.99 0.52 -7.01
CA VAL A 89 2.69 -0.80 -7.57
C VAL A 89 3.79 -1.79 -7.21
N LEU A 90 5.07 -1.40 -7.34
CA LEU A 90 6.20 -2.24 -6.95
C LEU A 90 6.15 -2.61 -5.45
N LEU A 91 5.89 -1.64 -4.57
CA LEU A 91 5.74 -1.88 -3.13
C LEU A 91 4.57 -2.83 -2.83
N ALA A 92 3.45 -2.70 -3.56
CA ALA A 92 2.30 -3.58 -3.42
C ALA A 92 2.65 -5.03 -3.83
N VAL A 93 3.37 -5.21 -4.94
CA VAL A 93 3.85 -6.53 -5.38
C VAL A 93 4.78 -7.13 -4.32
N LEU A 94 5.71 -6.34 -3.76
CA LEU A 94 6.58 -6.79 -2.68
C LEU A 94 5.80 -7.20 -1.41
N ASP A 95 4.71 -6.49 -1.06
CA ASP A 95 3.83 -6.89 0.05
C ASP A 95 3.19 -8.27 -0.20
N VAL A 96 2.73 -8.51 -1.44
CA VAL A 96 2.13 -9.81 -1.83
C VAL A 96 3.17 -10.92 -1.78
N VAL A 97 4.36 -10.71 -2.34
CA VAL A 97 5.45 -11.71 -2.32
C VAL A 97 5.85 -12.06 -0.88
N ASN A 98 6.03 -11.05 -0.02
CA ASN A 98 6.34 -11.24 1.39
C ASN A 98 5.21 -11.97 2.13
N THR A 99 3.95 -11.64 1.80
CA THR A 99 2.75 -12.30 2.32
C THR A 99 2.75 -13.79 2.00
N VAL A 100 3.00 -14.16 0.74
CA VAL A 100 3.06 -15.55 0.28
C VAL A 100 4.21 -16.29 0.94
N ARG A 101 5.39 -15.67 1.08
CA ARG A 101 6.56 -16.26 1.74
C ARG A 101 6.26 -16.61 3.21
N ILE A 102 5.61 -15.72 3.94
CA ILE A 102 5.21 -15.95 5.35
C ILE A 102 4.18 -17.09 5.43
N PHE A 103 3.20 -17.11 4.53
CA PHE A 103 2.17 -18.15 4.53
C PHE A 103 2.76 -19.54 4.28
N ARG A 104 3.71 -19.67 3.35
CA ARG A 104 4.41 -20.94 3.07
C ARG A 104 5.15 -21.47 4.32
N ARG A 105 5.86 -20.59 5.05
CA ARG A 105 6.56 -20.96 6.29
C ARG A 105 5.59 -21.42 7.39
N ARG A 106 4.47 -20.70 7.59
CA ARG A 106 3.44 -21.09 8.56
C ARG A 106 2.83 -22.46 8.25
N ARG A 107 2.58 -22.74 6.97
CA ARG A 107 2.03 -24.04 6.53
C ARG A 107 2.99 -25.20 6.78
N GLN A 108 4.30 -24.99 6.62
CA GLN A 108 5.32 -26.01 6.93
C GLN A 108 5.35 -26.33 8.44
N VAL A 109 5.35 -25.29 9.29
CA VAL A 109 5.33 -25.47 10.75
C VAL A 109 4.07 -26.19 11.22
N LEU A 110 2.89 -25.83 10.66
CA LEU A 110 1.64 -26.49 11.02
C LEU A 110 1.63 -27.98 10.64
N ARG A 111 2.18 -28.33 9.47
CA ARG A 111 2.33 -29.73 9.05
C ARG A 111 3.28 -30.52 9.96
N ALA A 112 4.37 -29.90 10.43
CA ALA A 112 5.28 -30.54 11.38
C ALA A 112 4.58 -30.83 12.72
N ARG A 113 3.85 -29.85 13.28
CA ARG A 113 3.10 -30.01 14.53
C ARG A 113 2.00 -31.07 14.44
N LEU A 114 1.29 -31.16 13.31
CA LEU A 114 0.27 -32.20 13.12
C LEU A 114 0.87 -33.61 13.08
N ARG A 115 2.07 -33.78 12.52
CA ARG A 115 2.79 -35.06 12.55
C ARG A 115 3.21 -35.44 13.97
N GLU A 116 3.69 -34.48 14.76
CA GLU A 116 4.03 -34.68 16.17
C GLU A 116 2.81 -35.08 17.01
N VAL A 117 1.65 -34.43 16.81
CA VAL A 117 0.41 -34.77 17.51
C VAL A 117 -0.10 -36.16 17.11
N GLY A 118 -0.02 -36.51 15.82
CA GLY A 118 -0.37 -37.85 15.33
C GLY A 118 0.51 -38.94 15.96
N ALA A 119 1.82 -38.71 16.01
CA ALA A 119 2.79 -39.66 16.57
C ALA A 119 2.63 -39.90 18.09
N ARG A 120 2.08 -38.92 18.84
CA ARG A 120 1.82 -39.05 20.29
C ARG A 120 0.56 -39.84 20.63
N ARG A 121 -0.38 -40.07 19.69
CA ARG A 121 -1.63 -40.80 19.95
C ARG A 121 -1.50 -42.32 19.87
N THR A 122 -0.50 -42.82 19.16
CA THR A 122 -0.28 -44.26 18.92
C THR A 122 0.48 -45.10 19.98
N PRO A 123 1.11 -44.60 21.06
CA PRO A 123 1.92 -45.46 21.94
C PRO A 123 1.18 -46.25 23.06
N GLY A 124 -0.16 -46.25 23.17
CA GLY A 124 -0.83 -46.79 24.36
C GLY A 124 -2.14 -47.57 24.18
N GLU A 125 -2.60 -47.82 22.95
CA GLU A 125 -3.84 -48.61 22.73
C GLU A 125 -3.61 -50.12 22.61
N GLU A 126 -2.37 -50.62 22.74
CA GLU A 126 -2.06 -52.06 22.54
C GLU A 126 -1.81 -52.89 23.82
N GLU A 127 -1.84 -52.32 25.04
CA GLU A 127 -1.53 -53.09 26.28
C GLU A 127 -2.75 -53.51 27.14
N THR A 128 -3.99 -53.43 26.62
CA THR A 128 -5.17 -53.98 27.32
C THR A 128 -6.03 -54.84 26.39
N GLY A 129 -5.58 -56.07 26.16
CA GLY A 129 -6.34 -57.12 25.48
C GLY A 129 -5.87 -58.50 25.91
#